data_AF-A0A0C2GKT1-F1
#
_entry.id   AF-A0A0C2GKT1-F1
#
_cell.length_a   1.000
_cell.length_b   1.000
_cell.length_c   1.000
_cell.angle_alpha   90.00
_cell.angle_beta   90.00
_cell.angle_gamma   90.00
#
_symmetry.space_group_name_H-M   'P 1'
#
loop_
_entity.id
_entity.type
_entity.pdbx_description
1 polymer ?
#
loop_
_entity_poly.entity_id
_entity_poly.type
_entity_poly.pdbx_seq_one_letter_code
_entity_poly.pdbx_strand_id
1 'polypeptide(L)'
;MFDSTNENPELIWNEATRVKVRQIIERGVDELYRAQSSNPDHKWDTLKPSLLKGSLSDNSCAYADSVTGELVVGGVFVRLYVANPAWAVRHPRQFATELIEKVLELMHKPSADLTLVTTAFIELLRNFPNTADQLPAQGYLPQFSKAMSARDPQTSRSAILILQQLAENHYCADALSRINCIEGIMTSMKNQPTLMHESAHALKCLMRRNNGSLAAQMLSTGMVDYLLEVLRGDLPGVSNSPAARAEIVDALKSACLDLQVGEKISEILNRSPVWAQYRDQRHDLFLPAARTQAITGVSNSPAARAEIVDALKSACLDLQVGEKISEILNRSPVWAQYRDQRHDLFLPAARTQAITGTSTGVAGYLTEGMFSPPPLHSQPPPIERTG
;
A
#
# COMPACT_ATOMS: atom_id res chain seq x y z
N MET A 1 4.10 -28.55 -15.29
CA MET A 1 3.04 -27.53 -15.08
C MET A 1 1.65 -28.15 -15.00
N PHE A 2 1.32 -29.15 -15.83
CA PHE A 2 0.01 -29.83 -15.76
C PHE A 2 -0.19 -30.58 -14.43
N ASP A 3 0.78 -31.40 -14.01
CA ASP A 3 0.63 -32.22 -12.78
C ASP A 3 0.94 -31.48 -11.47
N SER A 4 1.45 -30.26 -11.54
CA SER A 4 1.69 -29.44 -10.34
C SER A 4 0.39 -28.84 -9.83
N THR A 5 0.24 -28.69 -8.52
CA THR A 5 -0.82 -27.87 -7.91
C THR A 5 -0.33 -26.44 -7.73
N ASN A 6 -1.07 -25.47 -8.26
CA ASN A 6 -0.74 -24.05 -8.14
C ASN A 6 -1.99 -23.29 -7.74
N GLU A 7 -1.97 -22.65 -6.58
CA GLU A 7 -3.04 -21.74 -6.15
C GLU A 7 -2.40 -20.38 -5.88
N ASN A 8 -2.76 -19.40 -6.70
CA ASN A 8 -2.34 -18.01 -6.56
C ASN A 8 -3.53 -17.09 -6.92
N PRO A 9 -3.42 -15.79 -6.66
CA PRO A 9 -4.54 -14.86 -6.88
C PRO A 9 -5.10 -14.83 -8.31
N GLU A 10 -4.37 -15.25 -9.34
CA GLU A 10 -4.84 -15.27 -10.73
C GLU A 10 -5.15 -16.69 -11.26
N LEU A 11 -4.82 -17.73 -10.50
CA LEU A 11 -4.95 -19.12 -10.95
C LEU A 11 -5.19 -20.07 -9.78
N ILE A 12 -6.33 -20.76 -9.82
CA ILE A 12 -6.59 -21.95 -9.00
C ILE A 12 -6.43 -23.18 -9.89
N TRP A 13 -5.34 -23.92 -9.72
CA TRP A 13 -5.05 -25.15 -10.45
C TRP A 13 -4.77 -26.29 -9.47
N ASN A 14 -5.83 -27.00 -9.11
CA ASN A 14 -5.82 -28.13 -8.18
C ASN A 14 -6.34 -29.42 -8.83
N GLU A 15 -6.29 -30.55 -8.11
CA GLU A 15 -6.70 -31.85 -8.66
C GLU A 15 -8.15 -31.85 -9.15
N ALA A 16 -9.06 -31.18 -8.43
CA ALA A 16 -10.47 -31.09 -8.85
C ALA A 16 -10.61 -30.38 -10.21
N THR A 17 -9.90 -29.27 -10.41
CA THR A 17 -9.86 -28.55 -11.69
C THR A 17 -9.24 -29.43 -12.78
N ARG A 18 -8.14 -30.13 -12.48
CA ARG A 18 -7.46 -31.03 -13.42
C ARG A 18 -8.36 -32.17 -13.90
N VAL A 19 -9.03 -32.86 -12.96
CA VAL A 19 -9.96 -33.95 -13.27
C VAL A 19 -11.05 -33.47 -14.22
N LYS A 20 -11.63 -32.29 -13.98
CA LYS A 20 -12.67 -31.75 -14.85
C LYS A 20 -12.16 -31.29 -16.21
N VAL A 21 -10.98 -30.67 -16.28
CA VAL A 21 -10.33 -30.38 -17.57
C VAL A 21 -10.11 -31.68 -18.35
N ARG A 22 -9.61 -32.75 -17.71
CA ARG A 22 -9.45 -34.07 -18.36
C ARG A 22 -10.77 -34.59 -18.89
N GLN A 23 -11.84 -34.58 -18.09
CA GLN A 23 -13.17 -35.04 -18.50
C GLN A 23 -13.77 -34.23 -19.67
N ILE A 24 -13.53 -32.92 -19.72
CA ILE A 24 -13.97 -32.08 -20.84
C ILE A 24 -13.18 -32.42 -22.11
N ILE A 25 -11.87 -32.59 -22.00
CA ILE A 25 -11.01 -32.97 -23.13
C ILE A 25 -11.39 -34.36 -23.63
N GLU A 26 -11.54 -35.35 -22.75
CA GLU A 26 -11.95 -36.72 -23.09
C GLU A 26 -13.28 -36.74 -23.86
N ARG A 27 -14.30 -36.03 -23.37
CA ARG A 27 -15.57 -35.88 -24.09
C ARG A 27 -15.39 -35.22 -25.45
N GLY A 28 -14.57 -34.17 -25.54
CA GLY A 28 -14.24 -33.54 -26.81
C GLY A 28 -13.54 -34.49 -27.79
N VAL A 29 -12.67 -35.38 -27.29
CA VAL A 29 -11.94 -36.36 -28.10
C VAL A 29 -12.92 -37.38 -28.66
N ASP A 30 -13.84 -37.87 -27.83
CA ASP A 30 -14.88 -38.81 -28.25
C ASP A 30 -15.83 -38.19 -29.30
N GLU A 31 -16.21 -36.92 -29.11
CA GLU A 31 -17.01 -36.17 -30.09
C GLU A 31 -16.27 -35.97 -31.41
N LEU A 32 -14.98 -35.60 -31.37
CA LEU A 32 -14.16 -35.49 -32.58
C LEU A 32 -14.07 -36.83 -33.28
N TYR A 33 -13.75 -37.89 -32.55
CA TYR A 33 -13.58 -39.23 -33.13
C TYR A 33 -14.85 -39.69 -33.86
N ARG A 34 -16.03 -39.47 -33.26
CA ARG A 34 -17.32 -39.75 -33.89
C ARG A 34 -17.54 -38.90 -35.16
N ALA A 35 -17.20 -37.62 -35.11
CA ALA A 35 -17.36 -36.73 -36.26
C ALA A 35 -16.40 -37.10 -37.41
N GLN A 36 -15.15 -37.45 -37.09
CA GLN A 36 -14.15 -37.89 -38.07
C GLN A 36 -14.47 -39.25 -38.68
N SER A 37 -15.15 -40.13 -37.92
CA SER A 37 -15.66 -41.40 -38.45
C SER A 37 -16.68 -41.19 -39.57
N SER A 38 -17.40 -40.07 -39.58
CA SER A 38 -18.37 -39.71 -40.62
C SER A 38 -17.80 -38.79 -41.70
N ASN A 39 -16.78 -37.99 -41.37
CA ASN A 39 -16.09 -37.09 -42.28
C ASN A 39 -14.60 -37.01 -41.90
N PRO A 40 -13.71 -37.70 -42.63
CA PRO A 40 -12.27 -37.74 -42.33
C PRO A 40 -11.58 -36.36 -42.31
N ASP A 41 -12.14 -35.38 -43.04
CA ASP A 41 -11.61 -34.01 -43.10
C ASP A 41 -12.16 -33.11 -41.97
N HIS A 42 -12.97 -33.66 -41.05
CA HIS A 42 -13.48 -32.90 -39.91
C HIS A 42 -12.33 -32.50 -38.99
N LYS A 43 -12.12 -31.18 -38.86
CA LYS A 43 -11.11 -30.61 -37.96
C LYS A 43 -11.68 -30.47 -36.56
N TRP A 44 -10.81 -30.61 -35.55
CA TRP A 44 -11.18 -30.27 -34.17
C TRP A 44 -11.53 -28.79 -34.11
N ASP A 45 -12.81 -28.49 -33.93
CA ASP A 45 -13.26 -27.13 -33.66
C ASP A 45 -13.16 -26.87 -32.16
N THR A 46 -12.00 -26.39 -31.72
CA THR A 46 -11.74 -26.09 -30.30
C THR A 46 -12.60 -24.94 -29.82
N LEU A 47 -13.19 -24.17 -30.76
CA LEU A 47 -14.06 -23.01 -30.53
C LEU A 47 -15.55 -23.37 -30.49
N LYS A 48 -15.92 -24.66 -30.55
CA LYS A 48 -17.32 -25.07 -30.43
C LYS A 48 -17.90 -24.59 -29.10
N PRO A 49 -19.09 -23.97 -29.11
CA PRO A 49 -19.83 -23.57 -27.92
C PRO A 49 -19.98 -24.68 -26.86
N SER A 50 -20.05 -25.95 -27.25
CA SER A 50 -20.17 -27.07 -26.30
C SER A 50 -18.90 -27.33 -25.47
N LEU A 51 -17.73 -26.88 -25.92
CA LEU A 51 -16.45 -27.01 -25.20
C LEU A 51 -15.99 -25.70 -24.55
N LEU A 52 -16.46 -24.54 -25.02
CA LEU A 52 -16.02 -23.21 -24.57
C LEU A 52 -17.13 -22.23 -24.15
N LYS A 53 -18.43 -22.49 -24.41
CA LYS A 53 -19.48 -21.70 -23.75
C LYS A 53 -19.63 -22.21 -22.33
N GLY A 54 -18.80 -21.63 -21.47
CA GLY A 54 -19.28 -21.27 -20.17
C GLY A 54 -18.81 -19.86 -19.86
N SER A 55 -19.75 -18.98 -19.53
CA SER A 55 -19.41 -17.91 -18.59
C SER A 55 -18.71 -18.53 -17.38
N LEU A 56 -17.89 -17.79 -16.63
CA LEU A 56 -17.33 -18.27 -15.35
C LEU A 56 -18.43 -18.79 -14.39
N SER A 57 -19.69 -18.45 -14.66
CA SER A 57 -20.91 -18.87 -13.97
C SER A 57 -21.68 -20.04 -14.62
N ASP A 58 -21.17 -20.67 -15.68
CA ASP A 58 -21.84 -21.75 -16.40
C ASP A 58 -21.18 -23.10 -16.09
N ASN A 59 -21.98 -24.12 -15.75
CA ASN A 59 -21.53 -25.46 -15.34
C ASN A 59 -20.73 -26.23 -16.41
N SER A 60 -20.57 -25.66 -17.61
CA SER A 60 -19.75 -26.22 -18.69
C SER A 60 -18.27 -25.82 -18.63
N CYS A 61 -17.89 -24.83 -17.81
CA CYS A 61 -16.50 -24.43 -17.64
C CYS A 61 -15.77 -25.36 -16.67
N ALA A 62 -14.56 -25.82 -17.01
CA ALA A 62 -13.75 -26.68 -16.14
C ALA A 62 -13.49 -26.06 -14.76
N TYR A 63 -13.43 -24.72 -14.72
CA TYR A 63 -13.21 -23.92 -13.54
C TYR A 63 -14.48 -23.58 -12.75
N ALA A 64 -15.67 -23.96 -13.22
CA ALA A 64 -16.93 -23.58 -12.57
C ALA A 64 -16.92 -23.91 -11.07
N ASP A 65 -16.63 -25.15 -10.67
CA ASP A 65 -16.61 -25.52 -9.24
C ASP A 65 -15.49 -24.85 -8.44
N SER A 66 -14.38 -24.48 -9.09
CA SER A 66 -13.25 -23.77 -8.45
C SER A 66 -13.53 -22.28 -8.29
N VAL A 67 -14.55 -21.76 -8.99
CA VAL A 67 -15.01 -20.38 -8.96
C VAL A 67 -16.33 -20.25 -8.19
N THR A 68 -17.13 -21.30 -8.06
CA THR A 68 -18.38 -21.28 -7.30
C THR A 68 -18.11 -21.01 -5.83
N GLY A 69 -18.63 -19.88 -5.35
CA GLY A 69 -18.44 -19.42 -3.97
C GLY A 69 -17.17 -18.61 -3.74
N GLU A 70 -16.31 -18.47 -4.75
CA GLU A 70 -15.15 -17.57 -4.69
C GLU A 70 -15.51 -16.20 -5.27
N LEU A 71 -15.04 -15.14 -4.59
CA LEU A 71 -15.22 -13.77 -5.06
C LEU A 71 -14.10 -13.42 -6.05
N VAL A 72 -14.48 -13.19 -7.31
CA VAL A 72 -13.56 -12.83 -8.39
C VAL A 72 -13.81 -11.40 -8.86
N VAL A 73 -12.75 -10.60 -8.94
CA VAL A 73 -12.77 -9.21 -9.44
C VAL A 73 -11.57 -9.04 -10.39
N GLY A 74 -11.77 -8.57 -11.62
CA GLY A 74 -10.67 -8.45 -12.60
C GLY A 74 -9.96 -9.74 -12.95
N GLY A 75 -10.64 -10.89 -12.81
CA GLY A 75 -10.02 -12.21 -12.97
C GLY A 75 -9.12 -12.61 -11.80
N VAL A 76 -9.14 -11.88 -10.69
CA VAL A 76 -8.37 -12.16 -9.48
C VAL A 76 -9.28 -12.69 -8.38
N PHE A 77 -8.89 -13.82 -7.77
CA PHE A 77 -9.54 -14.40 -6.60
C PHE A 77 -9.21 -13.56 -5.36
N VAL A 78 -10.17 -12.75 -4.91
CA VAL A 78 -9.96 -11.72 -3.89
C VAL A 78 -9.46 -12.32 -2.57
N ARG A 79 -10.00 -13.48 -2.17
CA ARG A 79 -9.57 -14.20 -0.96
C ARG A 79 -8.10 -14.62 -1.01
N LEU A 80 -7.64 -15.14 -2.15
CA LEU A 80 -6.25 -15.54 -2.34
C LEU A 80 -5.34 -14.32 -2.42
N TYR A 81 -5.81 -13.22 -3.02
CA TYR A 81 -5.06 -11.96 -3.05
C TYR A 81 -4.83 -11.41 -1.64
N VAL A 82 -5.87 -11.36 -0.80
CA VAL A 82 -5.74 -10.91 0.59
C VAL A 82 -4.80 -11.79 1.40
N ALA A 83 -4.75 -13.10 1.10
CA ALA A 83 -3.79 -14.01 1.72
C ALA A 83 -2.33 -13.80 1.24
N ASN A 84 -2.14 -13.24 0.03
CA ASN A 84 -0.82 -12.95 -0.53
C ASN A 84 -0.80 -11.57 -1.23
N PRO A 85 -0.83 -10.47 -0.45
CA PRO A 85 -1.05 -9.12 -0.99
C PRO A 85 0.15 -8.57 -1.78
N ALA A 86 1.34 -9.13 -1.58
CA ALA A 86 2.55 -8.80 -2.34
C ALA A 86 2.56 -9.41 -3.76
N TRP A 87 1.54 -10.20 -4.12
CA TRP A 87 1.45 -10.79 -5.46
C TRP A 87 1.32 -9.70 -6.53
N ALA A 88 2.25 -9.71 -7.48
CA ALA A 88 2.25 -8.80 -8.62
C ALA A 88 1.22 -9.27 -9.67
N VAL A 89 -0.02 -8.81 -9.53
CA VAL A 89 -1.10 -9.00 -10.52
C VAL A 89 -0.65 -8.45 -11.88
N ARG A 90 -0.99 -9.13 -12.99
CA ARG A 90 -0.54 -8.77 -14.35
C ARG A 90 -0.99 -7.37 -14.77
N HIS A 91 -2.22 -7.01 -14.42
CA HIS A 91 -2.84 -5.72 -14.77
C HIS A 91 -3.28 -4.98 -13.50
N PRO A 92 -2.34 -4.50 -12.66
CA PRO A 92 -2.66 -4.00 -11.32
C PRO A 92 -3.49 -2.71 -11.39
N ARG A 93 -3.34 -1.92 -12.46
CA ARG A 93 -4.14 -0.73 -12.74
C ARG A 93 -5.60 -1.07 -13.05
N GLN A 94 -5.84 -2.07 -13.90
CA GLN A 94 -7.19 -2.53 -14.21
C GLN A 94 -7.84 -3.14 -12.98
N PHE A 95 -7.09 -3.96 -12.24
CA PHE A 95 -7.56 -4.58 -11.01
C PHE A 95 -7.95 -3.53 -9.95
N ALA A 96 -7.18 -2.43 -9.80
CA ALA A 96 -7.56 -1.32 -8.93
C ALA A 96 -8.90 -0.68 -9.34
N THR A 97 -9.14 -0.47 -10.64
CA THR A 97 -10.41 0.07 -11.15
C THR A 97 -11.57 -0.88 -10.90
N GLU A 98 -11.42 -2.17 -11.17
CA GLU A 98 -12.49 -3.13 -10.94
C GLU A 98 -12.78 -3.33 -9.44
N LEU A 99 -11.75 -3.27 -8.58
CA LEU A 99 -11.94 -3.30 -7.13
C LEU A 99 -12.70 -2.08 -6.62
N ILE A 100 -12.33 -0.85 -7.04
CA ILE A 100 -13.03 0.35 -6.57
C ILE A 100 -14.48 0.38 -7.07
N GLU A 101 -14.74 -0.06 -8.29
CA GLU A 101 -16.10 -0.23 -8.81
C GLU A 101 -16.89 -1.25 -8.00
N LYS A 102 -16.28 -2.40 -7.68
CA LYS A 102 -16.93 -3.43 -6.86
C LYS A 102 -17.20 -2.97 -5.44
N VAL A 103 -16.26 -2.23 -4.83
CA VAL A 103 -16.48 -1.57 -3.53
C VAL A 103 -17.70 -0.66 -3.60
N LEU A 104 -17.76 0.22 -4.61
CA LEU A 104 -18.88 1.16 -4.75
C LEU A 104 -20.20 0.43 -4.96
N GLU A 105 -20.24 -0.64 -5.75
CA GLU A 105 -21.41 -1.50 -5.91
C GLU A 105 -21.86 -2.09 -4.56
N LEU A 106 -20.92 -2.64 -3.79
CA LEU A 106 -21.17 -3.25 -2.48
C LEU A 106 -21.52 -2.21 -1.40
N MET A 107 -21.09 -0.95 -1.53
CA MET A 107 -21.54 0.14 -0.65
C MET A 107 -23.01 0.50 -0.86
N HIS A 108 -23.54 0.33 -2.07
CA HIS A 108 -24.97 0.51 -2.34
C HIS A 108 -25.81 -0.66 -1.84
N LYS A 109 -25.23 -1.87 -1.81
CA LYS A 109 -25.87 -3.10 -1.31
C LYS A 109 -24.89 -3.87 -0.42
N PRO A 110 -24.79 -3.49 0.87
CA PRO A 110 -23.81 -4.08 1.78
C PRO A 110 -23.96 -5.60 1.87
N SER A 111 -22.86 -6.31 1.64
CA SER A 111 -22.74 -7.76 1.80
C SER A 111 -21.51 -8.09 2.65
N ALA A 112 -21.37 -9.35 3.06
CA ALA A 112 -20.18 -9.83 3.74
C ALA A 112 -18.89 -9.64 2.92
N ASP A 113 -19.00 -9.54 1.60
CA ASP A 113 -17.88 -9.36 0.67
C ASP A 113 -17.28 -7.95 0.73
N LEU A 114 -18.03 -6.95 1.20
CA LEU A 114 -17.58 -5.55 1.21
C LEU A 114 -16.26 -5.41 1.98
N THR A 115 -16.15 -6.05 3.15
CA THR A 115 -14.93 -6.04 3.96
C THR A 115 -13.76 -6.71 3.24
N LEU A 116 -14.03 -7.81 2.53
CA LEU A 116 -13.00 -8.56 1.81
C LEU A 116 -12.45 -7.75 0.62
N VAL A 117 -13.33 -7.18 -0.21
CA VAL A 117 -12.94 -6.32 -1.35
C VAL A 117 -12.24 -5.06 -0.87
N THR A 118 -12.74 -4.43 0.20
CA THR A 118 -12.10 -3.26 0.82
C THR A 118 -10.69 -3.57 1.27
N THR A 119 -10.48 -4.72 1.93
CA THR A 119 -9.16 -5.17 2.36
C THR A 119 -8.24 -5.40 1.17
N ALA A 120 -8.72 -6.08 0.13
CA ALA A 120 -7.94 -6.31 -1.10
C ALA A 120 -7.51 -5.00 -1.77
N PHE A 121 -8.41 -4.02 -1.85
CA PHE A 121 -8.10 -2.71 -2.42
C PHE A 121 -7.04 -1.96 -1.61
N ILE A 122 -7.18 -1.93 -0.28
CA ILE A 122 -6.20 -1.31 0.62
C ILE A 122 -4.83 -1.98 0.47
N GLU A 123 -4.78 -3.31 0.48
CA GLU A 123 -3.52 -4.05 0.36
C GLU A 123 -2.87 -3.87 -1.02
N LEU A 124 -3.66 -3.76 -2.10
CA LEU A 124 -3.16 -3.42 -3.43
C LEU A 124 -2.47 -2.06 -3.43
N LEU A 125 -3.10 -1.03 -2.84
CA LEU A 125 -2.53 0.31 -2.79
C LEU A 125 -1.29 0.39 -1.88
N ARG A 126 -1.24 -0.40 -0.80
CA ARG A 126 -0.05 -0.46 0.08
C ARG A 126 1.15 -1.09 -0.61
N ASN A 127 0.95 -2.20 -1.31
CA ASN A 127 2.05 -2.93 -1.98
C ASN A 127 2.42 -2.29 -3.33
N PHE A 128 1.46 -1.66 -4.01
CA PHE A 128 1.64 -1.04 -5.32
C PHE A 128 1.07 0.40 -5.38
N PRO A 129 1.65 1.39 -4.66
CA PRO A 129 1.08 2.74 -4.52
C PRO A 129 0.83 3.48 -5.84
N ASN A 130 1.66 3.23 -6.86
CA ASN A 130 1.57 3.85 -8.19
C ASN A 130 0.28 3.47 -8.95
N THR A 131 -0.47 2.48 -8.47
CA THR A 131 -1.77 2.10 -9.05
C THR A 131 -2.86 3.11 -8.74
N ALA A 132 -2.75 3.86 -7.63
CA ALA A 132 -3.72 4.86 -7.24
C ALA A 132 -3.69 6.12 -8.13
N ASP A 133 -2.57 6.41 -8.79
CA ASP A 133 -2.32 7.66 -9.52
C ASP A 133 -3.36 7.98 -10.60
N GLN A 134 -3.98 6.95 -11.18
CA GLN A 134 -4.98 7.07 -12.24
C GLN A 134 -6.43 7.23 -11.73
N LEU A 135 -6.68 6.88 -10.47
CA LEU A 135 -8.04 6.86 -9.91
C LEU A 135 -8.74 8.23 -9.91
N PRO A 136 -8.05 9.36 -9.67
CA PRO A 136 -8.68 10.67 -9.72
C PRO A 136 -9.36 10.99 -11.07
N ALA A 137 -8.74 10.58 -12.17
CA ALA A 137 -9.24 10.83 -13.52
C ALA A 137 -10.51 10.03 -13.85
N GLN A 138 -10.79 8.97 -13.08
CA GLN A 138 -11.93 8.08 -13.31
C GLN A 138 -13.23 8.56 -12.62
N GLY A 139 -13.15 9.56 -11.73
CA GLY A 139 -14.34 10.21 -11.16
C GLY A 139 -15.05 9.43 -10.05
N TYR A 140 -14.44 8.40 -9.47
CA TYR A 140 -15.04 7.61 -8.38
C TYR A 140 -14.99 8.31 -7.01
N LEU A 141 -13.99 9.18 -6.78
CA LEU A 141 -13.69 9.77 -5.47
C LEU A 141 -14.87 10.50 -4.78
N PRO A 142 -15.72 11.28 -5.49
CA PRO A 142 -16.85 11.97 -4.87
C PRO A 142 -17.86 11.04 -4.20
N GLN A 143 -17.97 9.78 -4.65
CA GLN A 143 -18.93 8.83 -4.08
C GLN A 143 -18.56 8.44 -2.64
N PHE A 144 -17.28 8.44 -2.30
CA PHE A 144 -16.80 8.15 -0.94
C PHE A 144 -17.20 9.23 0.06
N SER A 145 -17.31 10.50 -0.35
CA SER A 145 -17.80 11.59 0.52
C SER A 145 -19.17 11.26 1.09
N LYS A 146 -20.10 10.83 0.23
CA LYS A 146 -21.46 10.43 0.64
C LYS A 146 -21.47 9.12 1.43
N ALA A 147 -20.62 8.16 1.05
CA ALA A 147 -20.56 6.85 1.68
C ALA A 147 -20.05 6.92 3.14
N MET A 148 -19.17 7.87 3.48
CA MET A 148 -18.72 8.08 4.87
C MET A 148 -19.86 8.43 5.83
N SER A 149 -20.86 9.19 5.35
CA SER A 149 -22.05 9.58 6.11
C SER A 149 -23.18 8.55 6.02
N ALA A 150 -22.93 7.36 5.46
CA ALA A 150 -23.95 6.32 5.35
C ALA A 150 -24.43 5.86 6.75
N ARG A 151 -25.70 5.48 6.83
CA ARG A 151 -26.31 4.92 8.06
C ARG A 151 -25.76 3.54 8.41
N ASP A 152 -25.33 2.79 7.39
CA ASP A 152 -24.75 1.46 7.56
C ASP A 152 -23.31 1.56 8.06
N PRO A 153 -22.99 0.98 9.24
CA PRO A 153 -21.64 1.07 9.81
C PRO A 153 -20.55 0.44 8.93
N GLN A 154 -20.84 -0.65 8.22
CA GLN A 154 -19.86 -1.35 7.36
C GLN A 154 -19.49 -0.50 6.14
N THR A 155 -20.47 0.16 5.53
CA THR A 155 -20.29 1.09 4.42
C THR A 155 -19.44 2.29 4.83
N SER A 156 -19.82 2.95 5.93
CA SER A 156 -19.09 4.10 6.47
C SER A 156 -17.66 3.72 6.87
N ARG A 157 -17.47 2.55 7.49
CA ARG A 157 -16.16 1.97 7.81
C ARG A 157 -15.29 1.78 6.57
N SER A 158 -15.82 1.11 5.56
CA SER A 158 -15.09 0.83 4.32
C SER A 158 -14.72 2.11 3.59
N ALA A 159 -15.61 3.10 3.58
CA ALA A 159 -15.37 4.40 2.97
C ALA A 159 -14.23 5.16 3.65
N ILE A 160 -14.19 5.18 4.99
CA ILE A 160 -13.10 5.82 5.75
C ILE A 160 -11.77 5.12 5.53
N LEU A 161 -11.73 3.79 5.60
CA LEU A 161 -10.48 3.04 5.42
C LEU A 161 -9.88 3.26 4.03
N ILE A 162 -10.73 3.29 2.99
CA ILE A 162 -10.31 3.57 1.62
C ILE A 162 -9.87 5.03 1.49
N LEU A 163 -10.64 5.98 2.03
CA LEU A 163 -10.28 7.39 2.01
C LEU A 163 -8.92 7.62 2.66
N GLN A 164 -8.66 6.97 3.80
CA GLN A 164 -7.39 7.04 4.51
C GLN A 164 -6.22 6.64 3.60
N GLN A 165 -6.34 5.50 2.91
CA GLN A 165 -5.28 5.04 2.00
C GLN A 165 -5.14 5.95 0.77
N LEU A 166 -6.24 6.44 0.21
CA LEU A 166 -6.21 7.36 -0.93
C LEU A 166 -5.60 8.72 -0.56
N ALA A 167 -5.82 9.20 0.66
CA ALA A 167 -5.25 10.45 1.14
C ALA A 167 -3.71 10.41 1.31
N GLU A 168 -3.11 9.22 1.38
CA GLU A 168 -1.65 9.06 1.39
C GLU A 168 -1.03 9.22 -0.02
N ASN A 169 -1.80 8.98 -1.08
CA ASN A 169 -1.36 9.21 -2.46
C ASN A 169 -1.54 10.69 -2.85
N HIS A 170 -0.51 11.29 -3.47
CA HIS A 170 -0.51 12.72 -3.75
C HIS A 170 -1.53 13.16 -4.82
N TYR A 171 -1.77 12.35 -5.87
CA TYR A 171 -2.76 12.68 -6.89
C TYR A 171 -4.19 12.54 -6.33
N CYS A 172 -4.44 11.49 -5.55
CA CYS A 172 -5.71 11.29 -4.87
C CYS A 172 -5.99 12.39 -3.83
N ALA A 173 -5.01 12.75 -3.01
CA ALA A 173 -5.16 13.83 -2.04
C ALA A 173 -5.49 15.18 -2.69
N ASP A 174 -4.85 15.54 -3.82
CA ASP A 174 -5.19 16.78 -4.54
C ASP A 174 -6.63 16.75 -5.06
N ALA A 175 -7.09 15.63 -5.61
CA ALA A 175 -8.47 15.50 -6.08
C ALA A 175 -9.48 15.53 -4.92
N LEU A 176 -9.17 14.85 -3.81
CA LEU A 176 -10.00 14.86 -2.59
C LEU A 176 -10.08 16.26 -1.96
N SER A 177 -9.04 17.10 -2.09
CA SER A 177 -9.05 18.46 -1.55
C SER A 177 -10.15 19.36 -2.13
N ARG A 178 -10.59 19.04 -3.34
CA ARG A 178 -11.63 19.79 -4.07
C ARG A 178 -13.04 19.30 -3.76
N ILE A 179 -13.17 18.21 -3.01
CA ILE A 179 -14.44 17.56 -2.68
C ILE A 179 -14.82 17.91 -1.24
N ASN A 180 -16.13 17.95 -0.96
CA ASN A 180 -16.63 18.10 0.41
C ASN A 180 -16.48 16.79 1.19
N CYS A 181 -15.29 16.50 1.70
CA CYS A 181 -15.02 15.27 2.46
C CYS A 181 -15.04 15.48 3.98
N ILE A 182 -14.85 16.70 4.47
CA ILE A 182 -14.71 16.99 5.91
C ILE A 182 -15.99 16.69 6.68
N GLU A 183 -17.15 17.05 6.14
CA GLU A 183 -18.45 16.76 6.75
C GLU A 183 -18.68 15.23 6.90
N GLY A 184 -18.30 14.46 5.88
CA GLY A 184 -18.38 13.01 5.90
C GLY A 184 -17.47 12.37 6.94
N ILE A 185 -16.23 12.85 7.04
CA ILE A 185 -15.28 12.42 8.07
C ILE A 185 -15.84 12.74 9.47
N MET A 186 -16.34 13.97 9.70
CA MET A 186 -16.89 14.37 11.01
C MET A 186 -18.08 13.49 11.40
N THR A 187 -18.96 13.21 10.44
CA THR A 187 -20.17 12.42 10.67
C THR A 187 -19.80 10.98 11.02
N SER A 188 -18.81 10.40 10.33
CA SER A 188 -18.28 9.07 10.66
C SER A 188 -17.67 9.02 12.05
N MET A 189 -16.84 10.01 12.44
CA MET A 189 -16.25 10.08 13.78
C MET A 189 -17.31 10.10 14.90
N LYS A 190 -18.43 10.82 14.68
CA LYS A 190 -19.54 10.90 15.65
C LYS A 190 -20.32 9.59 15.74
N ASN A 191 -20.56 8.92 14.62
CA ASN A 191 -21.36 7.70 14.56
C ASN A 191 -20.58 6.45 14.95
N GLN A 192 -19.27 6.42 14.72
CA GLN A 192 -18.40 5.27 14.95
C GLN A 192 -17.10 5.69 15.66
N PRO A 193 -17.12 5.83 17.00
CA PRO A 193 -15.93 6.22 17.77
C PRO A 193 -14.73 5.27 17.58
N THR A 194 -14.97 4.01 17.23
CA THR A 194 -13.92 3.02 16.93
C THR A 194 -13.07 3.37 15.71
N LEU A 195 -13.56 4.23 14.82
CA LEU A 195 -12.86 4.70 13.61
C LEU A 195 -12.20 6.07 13.80
N MET A 196 -12.12 6.58 15.02
CA MET A 196 -11.57 7.90 15.29
C MET A 196 -10.14 8.04 14.79
N HIS A 197 -9.31 7.01 14.99
CA HIS A 197 -7.90 7.05 14.59
C HIS A 197 -7.75 7.11 13.07
N GLU A 198 -8.44 6.24 12.34
CA GLU A 198 -8.41 6.15 10.88
C GLU A 198 -8.99 7.42 10.25
N SER A 199 -10.08 7.94 10.82
CA SER A 199 -10.69 9.20 10.39
C SER A 199 -9.77 10.40 10.63
N ALA A 200 -9.07 10.44 11.78
CA ALA A 200 -8.13 11.50 12.12
C ALA A 200 -6.88 11.45 11.24
N HIS A 201 -6.36 10.26 10.93
CA HIS A 201 -5.23 10.09 10.02
C HIS A 201 -5.58 10.51 8.60
N ALA A 202 -6.76 10.12 8.10
CA ALA A 202 -7.27 10.59 6.80
C ALA A 202 -7.34 12.13 6.78
N LEU A 203 -7.89 12.74 7.84
CA LEU A 203 -7.97 14.19 7.97
C LEU A 203 -6.58 14.85 7.99
N LYS A 204 -5.62 14.32 8.77
CA LYS A 204 -4.24 14.81 8.81
C LYS A 204 -3.60 14.78 7.42
N CYS A 205 -3.69 13.66 6.71
CA CYS A 205 -3.11 13.50 5.38
C CYS A 205 -3.68 14.51 4.38
N LEU A 206 -5.00 14.72 4.41
CA LEU A 206 -5.67 15.73 3.60
C LEU A 206 -5.23 17.16 3.99
N MET A 207 -5.12 17.46 5.28
CA MET A 207 -4.74 18.80 5.75
C MET A 207 -3.30 19.18 5.41
N ARG A 208 -2.37 18.21 5.38
CA ARG A 208 -0.98 18.46 4.93
C ARG A 208 -0.90 18.94 3.48
N ARG A 209 -1.94 18.69 2.68
CA ARG A 209 -2.05 19.08 1.27
C ARG A 209 -3.15 20.12 1.06
N ASN A 210 -3.57 20.81 2.12
CA ASN A 210 -4.63 21.79 2.06
C ASN A 210 -4.28 22.93 1.08
N ASN A 211 -5.25 23.27 0.22
CA ASN A 211 -5.17 24.32 -0.79
C ASN A 211 -6.25 25.41 -0.58
N GLY A 212 -6.69 25.62 0.66
CA GLY A 212 -7.70 26.63 1.04
C GLY A 212 -9.09 26.06 1.25
N SER A 213 -9.56 25.21 0.34
CA SER A 213 -10.93 24.67 0.37
C SER A 213 -11.18 23.79 1.59
N LEU A 214 -10.21 22.95 1.97
CA LEU A 214 -10.40 22.00 3.06
C LEU A 214 -10.39 22.68 4.43
N ALA A 215 -9.48 23.63 4.66
CA ALA A 215 -9.49 24.40 5.91
C ALA A 215 -10.78 25.24 6.03
N ALA A 216 -11.26 25.81 4.92
CA ALA A 216 -12.55 26.51 4.89
C ALA A 216 -13.72 25.57 5.22
N GLN A 217 -13.71 24.33 4.67
CA GLN A 217 -14.68 23.30 5.03
C GLN A 217 -14.62 22.96 6.52
N MET A 218 -13.43 22.79 7.12
CA MET A 218 -13.29 22.53 8.56
C MET A 218 -13.89 23.62 9.42
N LEU A 219 -13.70 24.88 9.04
CA LEU A 219 -14.26 26.02 9.76
C LEU A 219 -15.79 26.05 9.62
N SER A 220 -16.31 25.87 8.40
CA SER A 220 -17.75 25.95 8.12
C SER A 220 -18.57 24.80 8.74
N THR A 221 -17.98 23.62 8.86
CA THR A 221 -18.66 22.41 9.38
C THR A 221 -18.60 22.32 10.91
N GLY A 222 -17.88 23.23 11.59
CA GLY A 222 -17.65 23.14 13.03
C GLY A 222 -16.71 21.98 13.43
N MET A 223 -15.92 21.46 12.50
CA MET A 223 -14.97 20.39 12.76
C MET A 223 -13.93 20.79 13.80
N VAL A 224 -13.49 22.06 13.79
CA VAL A 224 -12.47 22.56 14.75
C VAL A 224 -12.96 22.44 16.19
N ASP A 225 -14.19 22.89 16.47
CA ASP A 225 -14.80 22.80 17.81
C ASP A 225 -15.02 21.34 18.21
N TYR A 226 -15.52 20.51 17.29
CA TYR A 226 -15.70 19.09 17.54
C TYR A 226 -14.38 18.39 17.90
N LEU A 227 -13.29 18.66 17.18
CA LEU A 227 -11.99 18.06 17.48
C LEU A 227 -11.45 18.52 18.85
N LEU A 228 -11.71 19.77 19.26
CA LEU A 228 -11.36 20.24 20.60
C LEU A 228 -12.16 19.53 21.70
N GLU A 229 -13.44 19.23 21.48
CA GLU A 229 -14.26 18.42 22.38
C GLU A 229 -13.71 16.99 22.48
N VAL A 230 -13.33 16.40 21.35
CA VAL A 230 -12.72 15.07 21.29
C VAL A 230 -11.39 15.01 22.03
N LEU A 231 -10.56 16.06 21.94
CA LEU A 231 -9.30 16.17 22.69
C LEU A 231 -9.51 16.34 24.20
N ARG A 232 -10.66 16.88 24.63
CA ARG A 232 -11.04 17.01 26.04
C ARG A 232 -11.58 15.70 26.61
N GLY A 233 -12.33 14.96 25.80
CA GLY A 233 -13.04 13.76 26.20
C GLY A 233 -12.18 12.50 26.21
N ASP A 234 -12.77 11.44 26.75
CA ASP A 234 -12.28 10.08 26.55
C ASP A 234 -12.68 9.58 25.16
N LEU A 235 -11.82 8.74 24.59
CA LEU A 235 -12.01 8.08 23.30
C LEU A 235 -12.36 6.60 23.51
N PRO A 236 -13.61 6.27 23.90
CA PRO A 236 -13.98 4.89 24.17
C PRO A 236 -13.92 4.05 22.89
N GLY A 237 -13.25 2.91 22.96
CA GLY A 237 -13.15 1.96 21.85
C GLY A 237 -12.05 2.24 20.83
N VAL A 238 -11.24 3.30 21.01
CA VAL A 238 -10.05 3.56 20.19
C VAL A 238 -8.86 2.81 20.78
N SER A 239 -8.31 1.86 20.02
CA SER A 239 -7.18 1.02 20.46
C SER A 239 -5.92 1.83 20.81
N ASN A 240 -5.70 2.96 20.14
CA ASN A 240 -4.58 3.87 20.39
C ASN A 240 -5.07 5.33 20.51
N SER A 241 -5.70 5.64 21.65
CA SER A 241 -6.18 7.00 21.97
C SER A 241 -5.07 8.07 21.86
N PRO A 242 -3.83 7.86 22.35
CA PRO A 242 -2.77 8.85 22.19
C PRO A 242 -2.38 9.12 20.73
N ALA A 243 -2.28 8.08 19.88
CA ALA A 243 -2.01 8.29 18.46
C ALA A 243 -3.16 9.02 17.77
N ALA A 244 -4.42 8.68 18.04
CA ALA A 244 -5.56 9.42 17.50
C ALA A 244 -5.53 10.90 17.90
N ARG A 245 -5.18 11.22 19.15
CA ARG A 245 -5.02 12.62 19.61
C ARG A 245 -3.87 13.33 18.88
N ALA A 246 -2.74 12.67 18.68
CA ALA A 246 -1.63 13.21 17.90
C ALA A 246 -2.03 13.54 16.45
N GLU A 247 -2.72 12.62 15.78
CA GLU A 247 -3.25 12.81 14.42
C GLU A 247 -4.19 14.02 14.34
N ILE A 248 -5.08 14.18 15.32
CA ILE A 248 -5.99 15.33 15.42
C ILE A 248 -5.21 16.63 15.58
N VAL A 249 -4.22 16.67 16.48
CA VAL A 249 -3.43 17.88 16.72
C VAL A 249 -2.62 18.25 15.48
N ASP A 250 -2.03 17.29 14.78
CA ASP A 250 -1.31 17.52 13.53
C ASP A 250 -2.23 18.05 12.42
N ALA A 251 -3.45 17.53 12.33
CA ALA A 251 -4.45 18.05 11.40
C ALA A 251 -4.82 19.51 11.72
N LEU A 252 -5.05 19.85 12.99
CA LEU A 252 -5.35 21.22 13.43
C LEU A 252 -4.17 22.17 13.18
N LYS A 253 -2.94 21.75 13.50
CA LYS A 253 -1.72 22.52 13.19
C LYS A 253 -1.59 22.78 11.70
N SER A 254 -1.85 21.78 10.87
CA SER A 254 -1.81 21.91 9.42
C SER A 254 -2.89 22.88 8.90
N ALA A 255 -4.09 22.85 9.48
CA ALA A 255 -5.16 23.79 9.14
C ALA A 255 -4.84 25.25 9.52
N CYS A 256 -4.09 25.48 10.61
CA CYS A 256 -3.61 26.82 10.99
C CYS A 256 -2.64 27.44 9.97
N LEU A 257 -1.94 26.63 9.18
CA LEU A 257 -1.01 27.10 8.15
C LEU A 257 -1.73 27.62 6.90
N ASP A 258 -3.05 27.50 6.83
CA ASP A 258 -3.84 28.01 5.72
C ASP A 258 -3.81 29.54 5.62
N LEU A 259 -3.58 30.07 4.41
CA LEU A 259 -3.43 31.51 4.19
C LEU A 259 -4.75 32.30 4.26
N GLN A 260 -5.90 31.66 4.09
CA GLN A 260 -7.20 32.35 4.02
C GLN A 260 -7.97 32.29 5.33
N VAL A 261 -8.02 31.12 5.96
CA VAL A 261 -8.81 30.87 7.16
C VAL A 261 -7.96 30.42 8.36
N GLY A 262 -6.66 30.19 8.17
CA GLY A 262 -5.76 29.70 9.22
C GLY A 262 -5.67 30.63 10.43
N GLU A 263 -5.72 31.95 10.24
CA GLU A 263 -5.75 32.91 11.35
C GLU A 263 -7.02 32.76 12.20
N LYS A 264 -8.20 32.61 11.56
CA LYS A 264 -9.48 32.40 12.26
C LYS A 264 -9.49 31.09 13.02
N ILE A 265 -8.98 30.02 12.41
CA ILE A 265 -8.84 28.71 13.06
C ILE A 265 -7.90 28.84 14.27
N SER A 266 -6.78 29.55 14.12
CA SER A 266 -5.82 29.80 15.21
C SER A 266 -6.45 30.61 16.34
N GLU A 267 -7.30 31.59 16.04
CA GLU A 267 -8.02 32.36 17.06
C GLU A 267 -8.97 31.48 17.87
N ILE A 268 -9.75 30.61 17.21
CA ILE A 268 -10.63 29.64 17.88
C ILE A 268 -9.83 28.71 18.78
N LEU A 269 -8.73 28.16 18.26
CA LEU A 269 -7.86 27.25 19.01
C LEU A 269 -7.20 27.94 20.22
N ASN A 270 -6.71 29.17 20.07
CA ASN A 270 -6.07 29.92 21.16
C ASN A 270 -7.04 30.30 22.29
N ARG A 271 -8.35 30.38 22.02
CA ARG A 271 -9.37 30.56 23.07
C ARG A 271 -9.60 29.29 23.90
N SER A 272 -9.20 28.12 23.38
CA SER A 272 -9.40 26.84 24.05
C SER A 272 -8.27 26.53 25.05
N PRO A 273 -8.58 26.31 26.33
CA PRO A 273 -7.56 25.91 27.32
C PRO A 273 -7.00 24.50 27.05
N VAL A 274 -7.75 23.66 26.32
CA VAL A 274 -7.32 22.32 25.92
C VAL A 274 -6.19 22.43 24.89
N TRP A 275 -6.34 23.31 23.91
CA TRP A 275 -5.32 23.51 22.86
C TRP A 275 -3.96 23.93 23.42
N ALA A 276 -3.95 24.77 24.45
CA ALA A 276 -2.73 25.21 25.11
C ALA A 276 -1.87 24.04 25.64
N GLN A 277 -2.50 22.91 25.99
CA GLN A 277 -1.79 21.71 26.46
C GLN A 277 -1.10 20.97 25.32
N TYR A 278 -1.66 21.02 24.11
CA TYR A 278 -1.20 20.23 22.95
C TYR A 278 -0.36 21.02 21.95
N ARG A 279 -0.57 22.34 21.83
CA ARG A 279 0.07 23.19 20.80
C ARG A 279 1.59 23.02 20.76
N ASP A 280 2.22 23.01 21.93
CA ASP A 280 3.67 23.05 22.06
C ASP A 280 4.30 21.65 22.24
N GLN A 281 3.48 20.59 22.26
CA GLN A 281 3.96 19.20 22.31
C GLN A 281 4.44 18.72 20.92
N ARG A 282 5.59 18.01 20.90
CA ARG A 282 6.05 17.24 19.73
C ARG A 282 5.37 15.87 19.75
N HIS A 283 4.47 15.62 18.81
CA HIS A 283 3.71 14.37 18.74
C HIS A 283 4.43 13.25 17.97
N ASP A 284 5.67 13.50 17.54
CA ASP A 284 6.55 12.52 16.88
C ASP A 284 6.89 11.31 17.78
N LEU A 285 6.55 11.37 19.08
CA LEU A 285 6.83 10.34 20.07
C LEU A 285 5.81 9.19 20.10
N PHE A 286 4.69 9.28 19.36
CA PHE A 286 3.67 8.22 19.31
C PHE A 286 3.98 7.21 18.20
N LEU A 287 5.12 6.53 18.31
CA LEU A 287 5.50 5.46 17.38
C LEU A 287 4.89 4.11 17.78
N PRO A 288 4.51 3.25 16.80
CA PRO A 288 4.15 1.86 17.05
C PRO A 288 5.29 1.13 17.79
N ALA A 289 4.95 0.27 18.74
CA ALA A 289 5.88 -0.42 19.65
C ALA A 289 7.09 -1.12 18.97
N ALA A 290 7.00 -1.44 17.68
CA ALA A 290 8.09 -2.00 16.88
C ALA A 290 9.30 -1.05 16.69
N ARG A 291 9.14 0.27 16.91
CA ARG A 291 10.26 1.24 16.91
C ARG A 291 10.73 1.66 18.30
N THR A 292 9.99 1.33 19.36
CA THR A 292 10.34 1.74 20.73
C THR A 292 11.60 1.04 21.24
N GLN A 293 11.97 -0.13 20.69
CA GLN A 293 13.27 -0.76 21.01
C GLN A 293 14.49 0.01 20.47
N ALA A 294 14.32 0.92 19.51
CA ALA A 294 15.43 1.73 19.00
C ALA A 294 15.62 3.05 19.77
N ILE A 295 14.63 3.51 20.55
CA ILE A 295 14.62 4.87 21.12
C ILE A 295 14.68 4.87 22.66
N THR A 296 14.37 3.75 23.34
CA THR A 296 14.68 3.61 24.77
C THR A 296 16.17 3.40 25.06
N GLY A 297 17.02 3.54 24.03
CA GLY A 297 18.47 3.40 24.10
C GLY A 297 19.25 4.50 23.40
N VAL A 298 18.88 5.79 23.52
CA VAL A 298 19.90 6.86 23.49
C VAL A 298 20.66 6.88 24.83
N SER A 299 21.00 5.70 25.34
CA SER A 299 21.83 5.51 26.50
C SER A 299 23.28 5.61 26.04
N ASN A 300 23.82 6.83 25.93
CA ASN A 300 25.27 7.05 25.92
C ASN A 300 26.08 6.07 25.04
N SER A 301 25.53 5.67 23.89
CA SER A 301 26.09 4.56 23.12
C SER A 301 27.36 5.05 22.40
N PRO A 302 28.49 4.33 22.49
CA PRO A 302 29.69 4.64 21.72
C PRO A 302 29.41 4.81 20.22
N ALA A 303 28.39 4.14 19.67
CA ALA A 303 27.95 4.28 18.28
C ALA A 303 27.34 5.65 17.95
N ALA A 304 26.48 6.18 18.81
CA ALA A 304 25.90 7.52 18.60
C ALA A 304 26.98 8.61 18.71
N ARG A 305 27.96 8.44 19.62
CA ARG A 305 29.12 9.34 19.72
C ARG A 305 30.00 9.24 18.48
N ALA A 306 30.20 8.04 17.94
CA ALA A 306 30.92 7.82 16.70
C ALA A 306 30.27 8.50 15.48
N GLU A 307 28.96 8.39 15.32
CA GLU A 307 28.22 9.05 14.23
C GLU A 307 28.33 10.58 14.31
N ILE A 308 28.22 11.15 15.51
CA ILE A 308 28.37 12.59 15.71
C ILE A 308 29.80 13.05 15.37
N VAL A 309 30.82 12.29 15.78
CA VAL A 309 32.22 12.61 15.45
C VAL A 309 32.47 12.51 13.95
N ASP A 310 31.90 11.53 13.27
CA ASP A 310 32.06 11.35 11.82
C ASP A 310 31.36 12.47 11.02
N ALA A 311 30.15 12.85 11.42
CA ALA A 311 29.44 13.99 10.85
C ALA A 311 30.21 15.31 11.03
N LEU A 312 30.82 15.52 12.20
CA LEU A 312 31.66 16.70 12.46
C LEU A 312 32.95 16.69 11.63
N LYS A 313 33.61 15.52 11.47
CA LYS A 313 34.76 15.38 10.57
C LYS A 313 34.39 15.65 9.12
N SER A 314 33.24 15.15 8.67
CA SER A 314 32.71 15.41 7.33
C SER A 314 32.41 16.90 7.13
N ALA A 315 31.83 17.58 8.12
CA ALA A 315 31.59 19.01 8.07
C ALA A 315 32.89 19.85 8.02
N CYS A 316 33.99 19.37 8.59
CA CYS A 316 35.30 20.00 8.44
C CYS A 316 35.87 19.89 7.01
N LEU A 317 35.42 18.92 6.21
CA LEU A 317 35.84 18.76 4.81
C LEU A 317 35.09 19.70 3.85
N ASP A 318 34.11 20.47 4.33
CA ASP A 318 33.41 21.46 3.53
C ASP A 318 34.35 22.60 3.09
N LEU A 319 34.35 22.92 1.79
CA LEU A 319 35.28 23.88 1.19
C LEU A 319 34.97 25.35 1.50
N GLN A 320 33.77 25.66 2.02
CA GLN A 320 33.35 27.05 2.30
C GLN A 320 33.41 27.40 3.78
N VAL A 321 33.06 26.45 4.65
CA VAL A 321 32.97 26.68 6.10
C VAL A 321 33.82 25.71 6.94
N GLY A 322 34.47 24.72 6.31
CA GLY A 322 35.22 23.68 7.00
C GLY A 322 36.38 24.19 7.87
N GLU A 323 37.11 25.22 7.44
CA GLU A 323 38.17 25.84 8.26
C GLU A 323 37.61 26.52 9.51
N LYS A 324 36.49 27.24 9.40
CA LYS A 324 35.83 27.89 10.54
C LYS A 324 35.27 26.87 11.52
N ILE A 325 34.67 25.80 11.00
CA ILE A 325 34.17 24.68 11.81
C ILE A 325 35.34 24.00 12.54
N SER A 326 36.46 23.76 11.85
CA SER A 326 37.67 23.20 12.44
C SER A 326 38.24 24.10 13.55
N GLU A 327 38.24 25.42 13.38
CA GLU A 327 38.71 26.35 14.40
C GLU A 327 37.83 26.33 15.66
N ILE A 328 36.51 26.29 15.50
CA ILE A 328 35.56 26.19 16.61
C ILE A 328 35.73 24.86 17.35
N LEU A 329 35.86 23.75 16.61
CA LEU A 329 36.04 22.43 17.19
C LEU A 329 37.39 22.30 17.92
N ASN A 330 38.47 22.88 17.40
CA ASN A 330 39.79 22.85 18.05
C ASN A 330 39.84 23.65 19.37
N ARG A 331 38.91 24.59 19.59
CA ARG A 331 38.76 25.30 20.87
C ARG A 331 38.02 24.46 21.92
N SER A 332 37.37 23.36 21.53
CA SER A 332 36.64 22.49 22.45
C SER A 332 37.56 21.43 23.08
N PRO A 333 37.71 21.41 24.42
CA PRO A 333 38.49 20.38 25.10
C PRO A 333 37.84 19.00 25.00
N VAL A 334 36.53 18.94 24.72
CA VAL A 334 35.79 17.70 24.51
C VAL A 334 36.14 17.12 23.14
N TRP A 335 36.21 17.94 22.09
CA TRP A 335 36.58 17.48 20.75
C TRP A 335 37.97 16.85 20.70
N ALA A 336 38.94 17.41 21.42
CA ALA A 336 40.30 16.86 21.52
C ALA A 336 40.32 15.42 22.06
N GLN A 337 39.39 15.07 22.95
CA GLN A 337 39.29 13.71 23.50
C GLN A 337 38.71 12.70 22.51
N TYR A 338 37.85 13.15 21.58
CA TYR A 338 37.12 12.29 20.66
C TYR A 338 37.62 12.33 19.21
N ARG A 339 38.36 13.33 18.75
CA ARG A 339 38.75 13.39 17.33
C ARG A 339 39.69 12.23 16.91
N ASP A 340 40.53 11.77 17.82
CA ASP A 340 41.63 10.83 17.57
C ASP A 340 41.31 9.37 17.95
N GLN A 341 40.12 9.08 18.50
CA GLN A 341 39.73 7.70 18.80
C GLN A 341 39.26 6.96 17.52
N ARG A 342 39.37 5.63 17.52
CA ARG A 342 38.86 4.77 16.44
C ARG A 342 37.35 4.54 16.57
N HIS A 343 36.58 5.30 15.79
CA HIS A 343 35.11 5.29 15.80
C HIS A 343 34.51 4.32 14.77
N ASP A 344 35.35 3.82 13.86
CA ASP A 344 35.09 2.84 12.81
C ASP A 344 34.63 1.47 13.35
N LEU A 345 34.97 1.15 14.62
CA LEU A 345 34.53 -0.07 15.30
C LEU A 345 33.05 -0.06 15.73
N PHE A 346 32.40 1.11 15.74
CA PHE A 346 31.05 1.28 16.26
C PHE A 346 30.01 1.63 15.18
N LEU A 347 30.44 1.79 13.93
CA LEU A 347 29.56 2.13 12.81
C LEU A 347 29.26 0.88 11.97
N PRO A 348 27.98 0.59 11.64
CA PRO A 348 27.66 -0.40 10.62
C PRO A 348 28.25 0.05 9.27
N ALA A 349 28.84 -0.88 8.50
CA ALA A 349 29.49 -0.58 7.22
C ALA A 349 28.61 0.31 6.31
N ALA A 350 29.20 1.40 5.80
CA ALA A 350 28.51 2.53 5.18
C ALA A 350 27.60 2.15 4.00
N ARG A 351 26.33 2.61 4.04
CA ARG A 351 25.50 2.82 2.84
C ARG A 351 25.72 4.25 2.35
N THR A 352 26.72 4.45 1.50
CA THR A 352 26.91 5.71 0.78
C THR A 352 26.17 5.62 -0.56
N GLN A 353 24.97 6.20 -0.66
CA GLN A 353 24.41 6.63 -1.94
C GLN A 353 24.76 8.11 -2.12
N ALA A 354 25.79 8.38 -2.92
CA ALA A 354 26.07 9.71 -3.44
C ALA A 354 25.67 9.75 -4.92
N ILE A 355 24.89 10.77 -5.27
CA ILE A 355 24.57 11.15 -6.64
C ILE A 355 25.82 11.84 -7.22
N THR A 356 26.41 11.29 -8.29
CA THR A 356 26.97 12.00 -9.47
C THR A 356 27.76 11.04 -10.37
N GLY A 357 27.59 11.18 -11.68
CA GLY A 357 28.66 10.97 -12.67
C GLY A 357 29.02 9.53 -13.04
N THR A 358 28.60 9.14 -14.24
CA THR A 358 29.06 8.01 -15.06
C THR A 358 30.48 7.50 -14.79
N SER A 359 30.60 6.20 -14.49
CA SER A 359 31.77 5.41 -14.84
C SER A 359 31.35 3.98 -15.22
N THR A 360 31.66 3.62 -16.46
CA THR A 360 31.72 2.25 -16.99
C THR A 360 32.45 1.31 -16.05
N GLY A 361 31.79 0.20 -15.68
CA GLY A 361 32.36 -0.83 -14.81
C GLY A 361 31.54 -2.11 -14.90
N VAL A 362 31.88 -2.92 -15.89
CA VAL A 362 31.43 -4.30 -16.10
C VAL A 362 31.53 -5.08 -14.79
N ALA A 363 30.42 -5.69 -14.36
CA ALA A 363 30.43 -6.67 -13.28
C ALA A 363 31.24 -7.89 -13.74
N GLY A 364 32.50 -7.94 -13.30
CA GLY A 364 33.37 -9.11 -13.43
C GLY A 364 32.76 -10.28 -12.66
N TYR A 365 32.37 -11.30 -13.41
CA TYR A 365 32.13 -12.63 -12.88
C TYR A 365 33.43 -13.18 -12.29
N LEU A 366 33.30 -13.78 -11.11
CA LEU A 366 34.36 -14.46 -10.38
C LEU A 366 35.00 -15.55 -11.25
N THR A 367 36.28 -15.33 -11.54
CA THR A 367 37.40 -16.25 -11.78
C THR A 367 37.10 -17.71 -12.10
N GLU A 368 37.52 -18.07 -13.32
CA GLU A 368 38.06 -19.37 -13.77
C GLU A 368 38.81 -20.18 -12.70
N GLY A 369 38.56 -21.49 -12.68
CA GLY A 369 39.45 -22.47 -12.06
C GLY A 369 38.81 -23.85 -11.89
N MET A 370 38.94 -24.71 -12.91
CA MET A 370 38.71 -26.18 -12.90
C MET A 370 37.26 -26.69 -12.91
N PHE A 371 36.71 -26.92 -14.11
CA PHE A 371 36.09 -28.20 -14.50
C PHE A 371 35.85 -28.21 -16.02
N SER A 372 36.57 -29.07 -16.75
CA SER A 372 36.34 -29.29 -18.19
C SER A 372 35.35 -30.45 -18.39
N PRO A 373 34.16 -30.25 -18.99
CA PRO A 373 33.29 -31.33 -19.40
C PRO A 373 33.74 -31.94 -20.76
N PRO A 374 33.57 -33.25 -21.00
CA PRO A 374 33.88 -33.87 -22.28
C PRO A 374 32.84 -33.53 -23.36
N PRO A 375 33.18 -33.60 -24.67
CA PRO A 375 32.32 -33.15 -25.76
C PRO A 375 31.15 -34.11 -26.04
N LEU A 376 29.95 -33.54 -26.17
CA LEU A 376 28.73 -34.22 -26.64
C LEU A 376 28.83 -34.49 -28.15
N HIS A 377 28.96 -35.76 -28.54
CA HIS A 377 28.58 -36.23 -29.88
C HIS A 377 27.08 -36.53 -29.87
N SER A 378 26.31 -35.79 -30.66
CA SER A 378 24.91 -36.12 -31.00
C SER A 378 24.85 -36.63 -32.43
N GLN A 379 24.82 -37.96 -32.59
CA GLN A 379 24.30 -38.60 -33.81
C GLN A 379 22.95 -39.26 -33.48
N PRO A 380 21.94 -39.17 -34.36
CA PRO A 380 20.66 -39.86 -34.19
C PRO A 380 20.77 -41.36 -34.54
N PRO A 381 19.95 -42.24 -33.94
CA PRO A 381 20.04 -43.69 -34.17
C PRO A 381 19.53 -44.10 -35.57
N PRO A 382 20.10 -45.16 -36.18
CA PRO A 382 19.68 -45.66 -37.48
C PRO A 382 18.37 -46.47 -37.41
N ILE A 383 17.59 -46.36 -38.48
CA ILE A 383 16.36 -47.13 -38.74
C ILE A 383 16.76 -48.55 -39.16
N GLU A 384 16.37 -49.56 -38.38
CA GLU A 384 16.40 -50.94 -38.86
C GLU A 384 15.20 -51.19 -39.78
N ARG A 385 15.48 -51.49 -41.05
CA ARG A 385 14.59 -52.20 -41.95
C ARG A 385 15.00 -53.67 -41.92
N THR A 386 14.13 -54.54 -41.45
CA THR A 386 14.15 -55.96 -41.79
C THR A 386 12.80 -56.32 -42.40
N GLY A 387 12.88 -56.99 -43.56
CA GLY A 387 11.73 -57.48 -44.32
C GLY A 387 11.38 -58.92 -44.00
#